data_AF-A0A1I1ALT0-F1
#
_entry.id   AF-A0A1I1ALT0-F1
#
_cell.length_a   1.000
_cell.length_b   1.000
_cell.length_c   1.000
_cell.angle_alpha   90.00
_cell.angle_beta   90.00
_cell.angle_gamma   90.00
#
_symmetry.space_group_name_H-M   'P 1'
#
loop_
_entity.id
_entity.type
_entity.pdbx_description
1 polymer ?
#
loop_
_entity_poly.entity_id
_entity_poly.type
_entity_poly.pdbx_seq_one_letter_code
_entity_poly.pdbx_strand_id
1 'polypeptide(L)'
;MSEFISYLFAIFVVTPLQAEMTQRLQGVPSQELIEAGRACISVEGPQLLRYAQDNWGWALANGLGVSVGLVDPITLLPQGNDNCRLVIQSLAVEGSRNA
;
A
#
# COMPACT_ATOMS: atom_id res chain seq x y z
N MET A 1 -11.74 -42.00 -1.56
CA MET A 1 -11.63 -40.99 -2.63
C MET A 1 -11.43 -39.57 -2.09
N SER A 2 -12.22 -39.11 -1.10
CA SER A 2 -12.04 -37.77 -0.47
C SER A 2 -10.65 -37.56 0.15
N GLU A 3 -10.12 -38.57 0.85
CA GLU A 3 -8.84 -38.47 1.56
C GLU A 3 -7.63 -38.29 0.61
N PHE A 4 -7.67 -38.94 -0.55
CA PHE A 4 -6.65 -38.77 -1.60
C PHE A 4 -6.66 -37.35 -2.18
N ILE A 5 -7.85 -36.77 -2.40
CA ILE A 5 -7.98 -35.38 -2.88
C ILE A 5 -7.52 -34.39 -1.81
N SER A 6 -7.87 -34.60 -0.54
CA SER A 6 -7.40 -33.76 0.57
C SER A 6 -5.87 -33.79 0.71
N TYR A 7 -5.26 -34.96 0.54
CA TYR A 7 -3.81 -35.11 0.63
C TYR A 7 -3.08 -34.41 -0.53
N LEU A 8 -3.59 -34.55 -1.76
CA LEU A 8 -3.08 -33.81 -2.91
C LEU A 8 -3.25 -32.29 -2.74
N PHE A 9 -4.40 -31.84 -2.25
CA PHE A 9 -4.65 -30.43 -2.00
C PHE A 9 -3.71 -29.87 -0.92
N ALA A 10 -3.42 -30.64 0.13
CA ALA A 10 -2.46 -30.24 1.16
C ALA A 10 -1.05 -30.05 0.58
N ILE A 11 -0.56 -31.00 -0.23
CA ILE A 11 0.79 -30.94 -0.80
C ILE A 11 0.92 -29.87 -1.87
N PHE A 12 -0.04 -29.80 -2.81
CA PHE A 12 0.07 -28.93 -3.98
C PHE A 12 -0.49 -27.52 -3.79
N VAL A 13 -1.36 -27.31 -2.81
CA VAL A 13 -1.98 -26.00 -2.56
C VAL A 13 -1.56 -25.47 -1.21
N VAL A 14 -1.84 -26.18 -0.12
CA VAL A 14 -1.66 -25.63 1.24
C VAL A 14 -0.17 -25.38 1.55
N THR A 15 0.70 -26.35 1.26
CA THR A 15 2.13 -26.26 1.57
C THR A 15 2.85 -25.13 0.82
N PRO A 16 2.74 -25.01 -0.53
CA PRO A 16 3.32 -23.88 -1.26
C PRO A 16 2.67 -22.54 -0.89
N LEU A 17 1.35 -22.52 -0.62
CA LEU A 17 0.67 -21.30 -0.18
C LEU A 17 1.20 -20.81 1.18
N GLN A 18 1.50 -21.71 2.12
CA GLN A 18 2.10 -21.33 3.40
C GLN A 18 3.50 -20.73 3.22
N ALA A 19 4.35 -21.32 2.37
CA ALA A 19 5.68 -20.79 2.08
C ALA A 19 5.61 -19.39 1.43
N GLU A 20 4.68 -19.20 0.51
CA GLU A 20 4.48 -17.92 -0.16
C GLU A 20 3.84 -16.86 0.74
N MET A 21 2.90 -17.25 1.61
CA MET A 21 2.34 -16.36 2.64
C MET A 21 3.42 -15.92 3.61
N THR A 22 4.26 -16.82 4.13
CA THR A 22 5.35 -16.43 5.04
C THR A 22 6.32 -15.45 4.38
N GLN A 23 6.65 -15.64 3.10
CA GLN A 23 7.56 -14.77 2.37
C GLN A 23 6.94 -13.42 1.97
N ARG A 24 5.63 -13.38 1.69
CA ARG A 24 4.89 -12.13 1.42
C ARG A 24 4.54 -11.37 2.70
N LEU A 25 4.38 -12.07 3.83
CA LEU A 25 4.20 -11.45 5.15
C LEU A 25 5.52 -10.95 5.77
N GLN A 26 6.66 -11.49 5.33
CA GLN A 26 7.98 -10.91 5.62
C GLN A 26 8.11 -9.58 4.88
N GLY A 27 7.72 -8.49 5.54
CA GLY A 27 7.72 -7.14 4.97
C GLY A 27 6.35 -6.48 4.95
N VAL A 28 5.29 -7.15 5.42
CA VAL A 28 4.02 -6.45 5.65
C VAL A 28 4.26 -5.35 6.68
N PRO A 29 3.83 -4.10 6.39
CA PRO A 29 3.79 -3.00 7.35
C PRO A 29 3.37 -3.49 8.74
N SER A 30 4.03 -3.05 9.81
CA SER A 30 3.57 -3.34 11.17
C SER A 30 2.08 -2.99 11.30
N GLN A 31 1.32 -3.69 12.14
CA GLN A 31 -0.10 -3.32 12.35
C GLN A 31 -0.25 -1.83 12.68
N GLU A 32 0.71 -1.28 13.42
CA GLU A 32 0.86 0.15 13.70
C GLU A 32 0.95 1.01 12.42
N LEU A 33 1.72 0.58 11.42
CA LEU A 33 1.85 1.28 10.15
C LEU A 33 0.57 1.19 9.29
N ILE A 34 -0.14 0.06 9.34
CA ILE A 34 -1.45 -0.09 8.69
C ILE A 34 -2.48 0.85 9.34
N GLU A 35 -2.48 0.92 10.67
CA GLU A 35 -3.35 1.82 11.43
C GLU A 35 -3.01 3.29 11.17
N ALA A 36 -1.72 3.65 11.14
CA ALA A 36 -1.26 4.97 10.73
C ALA A 36 -1.72 5.32 9.31
N GLY A 37 -1.60 4.38 8.35
CA GLY A 37 -2.12 4.55 7.00
C GLY A 37 -3.63 4.86 6.96
N ARG A 38 -4.43 4.08 7.71
CA ARG A 38 -5.87 4.34 7.82
C ARG A 38 -6.19 5.69 8.45
N ALA A 39 -5.46 6.06 9.51
CA ALA A 39 -5.64 7.33 10.20
C ALA A 39 -5.23 8.54 9.34
N CYS A 40 -4.17 8.40 8.55
CA CYS A 40 -3.76 9.40 7.57
C CYS A 40 -4.85 9.61 6.50
N ILE A 41 -5.27 8.54 5.83
CA ILE A 41 -6.23 8.61 4.72
C ILE A 41 -7.62 9.06 5.18
N SER A 42 -8.05 8.67 6.39
CA SER A 42 -9.36 9.08 6.91
C SER A 42 -9.46 10.59 7.14
N VAL A 43 -8.35 11.24 7.47
CA VAL A 43 -8.27 12.69 7.69
C VAL A 43 -7.96 13.44 6.40
N GLU A 44 -6.91 13.04 5.68
CA GLU A 44 -6.36 13.80 4.55
C GLU A 44 -7.01 13.43 3.22
N GLY A 45 -7.50 12.20 3.06
CA GLY A 45 -8.12 11.74 1.81
C GLY A 45 -9.29 12.63 1.35
N PRO A 46 -10.26 12.96 2.22
CA PRO A 46 -11.35 13.88 1.87
C PRO A 46 -10.85 15.29 1.51
N GLN A 47 -9.80 15.80 2.16
CA GLN A 47 -9.25 17.12 1.86
C GLN A 47 -8.52 17.14 0.52
N LEU A 48 -7.74 16.10 0.22
CA LEU A 48 -7.09 15.92 -1.07
C LEU A 48 -8.12 15.84 -2.20
N LEU A 49 -9.25 15.18 -1.96
CA LEU A 49 -10.34 15.10 -2.92
C LEU A 49 -11.00 16.46 -3.16
N ARG A 50 -11.24 17.26 -2.12
CA ARG A 50 -11.72 18.65 -2.28
C ARG A 50 -10.74 19.50 -3.07
N TYR A 51 -9.46 19.43 -2.73
CA TYR A 51 -8.41 20.14 -3.45
C TYR A 51 -8.36 19.76 -4.93
N ALA A 52 -8.49 18.47 -5.25
CA ALA A 52 -8.54 17.97 -6.63
C ALA A 52 -9.76 18.49 -7.42
N GLN A 53 -10.91 18.63 -6.76
CA GLN A 53 -12.12 19.19 -7.37
C GLN A 53 -11.96 20.69 -7.67
N ASP A 54 -11.35 21.44 -6.75
CA ASP A 54 -11.11 22.88 -6.91
C ASP A 54 -9.97 23.16 -7.92
N ASN A 55 -9.03 22.23 -8.07
CA ASN A 55 -7.82 22.36 -8.89
C ASN A 55 -7.76 21.29 -9.98
N TRP A 56 -8.67 21.36 -10.94
CA TRP A 56 -8.80 20.37 -12.02
C TRP A 56 -7.49 20.14 -12.81
N GLY A 57 -6.70 21.19 -13.05
CA GLY A 57 -5.43 21.08 -13.77
C GLY A 57 -4.37 20.31 -12.97
N TRP A 58 -4.32 20.53 -11.65
CA TRP A 58 -3.46 19.77 -10.75
C TRP A 58 -3.88 18.30 -10.70
N ALA A 59 -5.20 18.03 -10.61
CA ALA A 59 -5.74 16.68 -10.55
C ALA A 59 -5.43 15.88 -11.83
N LEU A 60 -5.61 16.51 -13.00
CA LEU A 60 -5.30 15.88 -14.29
C LEU A 60 -3.80 15.58 -14.40
N ALA A 61 -2.94 16.55 -14.09
CA ALA A 61 -1.49 16.40 -14.20
C ALA A 61 -0.97 15.29 -13.28
N ASN A 62 -1.38 15.28 -12.01
CA ASN A 62 -0.93 14.27 -11.05
C ASN A 62 -1.59 12.91 -11.29
N GLY A 63 -2.86 12.87 -11.71
CA GLY A 63 -3.54 11.62 -12.07
C GLY A 63 -2.86 10.89 -13.24
N LEU A 64 -2.49 11.63 -14.29
CA LEU A 64 -1.69 11.09 -15.39
C LEU A 64 -0.28 10.73 -14.92
N GLY A 65 0.37 11.60 -14.14
CA GLY A 65 1.70 11.33 -13.60
C GLY A 65 1.78 10.04 -12.80
N VAL A 66 0.79 9.79 -11.93
CA VAL A 66 0.68 8.54 -11.15
C VAL A 66 0.45 7.35 -12.07
N SER A 67 -0.44 7.46 -13.07
CA SER A 67 -0.77 6.33 -13.95
C SER A 67 0.41 5.87 -14.81
N VAL A 68 1.31 6.77 -15.20
CA VAL A 68 2.53 6.44 -15.95
C VAL A 68 3.77 6.27 -15.06
N GLY A 69 3.62 6.33 -13.73
CA GLY A 69 4.70 6.13 -12.77
C GLY A 69 5.70 7.30 -12.64
N LEU A 70 5.36 8.47 -13.17
CA LEU A 70 6.19 9.70 -13.06
C LEU A 70 5.99 10.43 -11.72
N VAL A 71 4.85 10.21 -11.06
CA VAL A 71 4.52 10.80 -9.76
C VAL A 71 4.25 9.68 -8.77
N ASP A 72 4.95 9.69 -7.65
CA ASP A 72 4.65 8.80 -6.54
C ASP A 72 3.42 9.34 -5.79
N PRO A 73 2.30 8.60 -5.72
CA PRO A 73 1.09 9.06 -5.03
C PRO A 73 1.32 9.38 -3.54
N ILE A 74 2.35 8.82 -2.90
CA ILE A 74 2.68 9.12 -1.50
C ILE A 74 3.12 10.57 -1.31
N THR A 75 3.68 11.19 -2.35
CA THR A 75 4.12 12.60 -2.32
C THR A 75 2.95 13.59 -2.37
N LEU A 76 1.75 13.11 -2.71
CA LEU A 76 0.52 13.92 -2.73
C LEU A 76 -0.11 14.04 -1.34
N LEU A 77 0.29 13.20 -0.39
CA LEU A 77 -0.18 13.28 0.99
C LEU A 77 0.53 14.41 1.75
N PRO A 78 -0.19 15.18 2.57
CA PRO A 78 0.40 16.30 3.31
C PRO A 78 1.31 15.80 4.45
N GLN A 79 2.52 16.37 4.53
CA GLN A 79 3.51 16.01 5.56
C GLN A 79 3.22 16.57 6.96
N GLY A 80 2.22 17.44 7.09
CA GLY A 80 1.82 18.03 8.37
C GLY A 80 1.10 17.08 9.32
N ASN A 81 0.69 15.90 8.84
CA ASN A 81 0.00 14.87 9.62
C ASN A 81 1.00 13.79 10.06
N ASP A 82 1.06 13.53 11.38
CA ASP A 82 2.01 12.57 11.96
C ASP A 82 1.85 11.14 11.42
N ASN A 83 0.60 10.71 11.20
CA ASN A 83 0.30 9.40 10.65
C ASN A 83 0.71 9.32 9.17
N CYS A 84 0.50 10.37 8.39
CA CYS A 84 0.95 10.42 7.00
C CYS A 84 2.48 10.42 6.91
N ARG A 85 3.14 11.16 7.81
CA ARG A 85 4.60 11.21 7.87
C ARG A 85 5.22 9.85 8.17
N LEU A 86 4.65 9.09 9.13
CA LEU A 86 5.08 7.72 9.43
C LEU A 86 5.01 6.83 8.18
N VAL A 87 3.91 6.92 7.42
CA VAL A 87 3.68 6.11 6.21
C VAL A 87 4.59 6.52 5.06
N ILE A 88 4.79 7.83 4.84
CA ILE A 88 5.71 8.34 3.83
C ILE A 88 7.14 7.87 4.12
N GLN A 89 7.58 7.95 5.38
CA GLN A 89 8.93 7.54 5.78
C GLN A 89 9.16 6.04 5.63
N SER A 90 8.18 5.21 6.03
CA SER A 90 8.31 3.76 5.90
C SER A 90 8.41 3.33 4.43
N LEU A 91 7.61 3.94 3.56
CA LEU A 91 7.59 3.60 2.13
C LEU A 91 8.84 4.12 1.39
N ALA A 92 9.37 5.27 1.79
CA ALA A 92 10.64 5.79 1.26
C ALA A 92 11.84 4.87 1.57
N VAL A 93 11.87 4.30 2.79
CA VAL A 93 12.91 3.33 3.19
C VAL A 93 12.81 2.04 2.38
N GLU A 94 11.59 1.60 2.07
CA GLU A 94 11.34 0.40 1.26
C GLU A 94 11.76 0.60 -0.21
N GLY A 95 11.46 1.78 -0.78
CA GLY A 95 11.92 2.17 -2.12
C GLY A 95 13.45 2.17 -2.26
N SER A 96 14.18 2.61 -1.22
CA SER A 96 15.65 2.58 -1.21
C SER A 96 16.25 1.18 -1.05
N ARG A 97 15.50 0.19 -0.56
CA ARG A 97 15.95 -1.20 -0.44
C ARG A 97 15.79 -1.97 -1.76
N ASN A 98 14.82 -1.55 -2.57
CA ASN A 98 14.44 -2.21 -3.82
C ASN A 98 15.06 -1.55 -5.07
N ALA A 99 15.87 -0.51 -4.90
CA ALA A 99 16.63 0.19 -5.94
C ALA A 99 18.10 -0.24 -5.91
#